data_AF-A0A7S0KYG3-F1
#
_entry.id   AF-A0A7S0KYG3-F1
#
_cell.length_a   1.000
_cell.length_b   1.000
_cell.length_c   1.000
_cell.angle_alpha   90.00
_cell.angle_beta   90.00
_cell.angle_gamma   90.00
#
_symmetry.space_group_name_H-M   'P 1'
#
loop_
_entity.id
_entity.type
_entity.pdbx_description
1 polymer ?
#
loop_
_entity_poly.entity_id
_entity_poly.type
_entity_poly.pdbx_seq_one_letter_code
_entity_poly.pdbx_strand_id
1 'polypeptide(L)'
;TEGERDYNQVPPIILFTPPPVDVDAWYKERGPPPDGKRKNDRANGNAKEYGNRVKQVAATLHCPVLDVFELLGGDEGSQHYGQYLRDGLHLSPSGNQLVYEGLTNLISTNYPDLAPMTDGRGKYGSVGVPLEEQLWSELV
;
A
#
# COMPACT_ATOMS: atom_id res chain seq x y z
N THR A 1 22.98 -24.71 -12.02
CA THR A 1 23.88 -23.58 -11.78
C THR A 1 23.02 -22.46 -11.25
N GLU A 2 22.98 -22.33 -9.92
CA GLU A 2 22.24 -21.26 -9.25
C GLU A 2 22.84 -19.94 -9.70
N GLY A 3 22.02 -19.10 -10.32
CA GLY A 3 22.46 -17.77 -10.76
C GLY A 3 22.84 -16.96 -9.53
N GLU A 4 24.09 -16.49 -9.48
CA GLU A 4 24.52 -15.53 -8.48
C GLU A 4 23.53 -14.37 -8.47
N ARG A 5 22.89 -14.13 -7.31
CA ARG A 5 22.09 -12.92 -7.10
C ARG A 5 23.00 -11.73 -7.25
N ASP A 6 22.79 -10.94 -8.31
CA ASP A 6 23.52 -9.70 -8.52
C ASP A 6 23.08 -8.66 -7.48
N TYR A 7 23.84 -8.56 -6.40
CA TYR A 7 23.63 -7.57 -5.33
C TYR A 7 23.83 -6.11 -5.79
N ASN A 8 24.21 -5.86 -7.06
CA ASN A 8 24.22 -4.51 -7.65
C ASN A 8 22.87 -4.07 -8.24
N GLN A 9 21.82 -4.89 -8.18
CA GLN A 9 20.49 -4.44 -8.62
C GLN A 9 19.89 -3.43 -7.64
N VAL A 10 19.54 -2.24 -8.14
CA VAL A 10 18.81 -1.22 -7.38
C VAL A 10 17.41 -1.78 -7.07
N PRO A 11 16.97 -1.81 -5.80
CA PRO A 11 15.66 -2.36 -5.46
C PRO A 11 14.55 -1.56 -6.15
N PRO A 12 13.49 -2.22 -6.66
CA PRO A 12 12.38 -1.52 -7.25
C PRO A 12 11.64 -0.70 -6.19
N ILE A 13 11.23 0.49 -6.59
CA ILE A 13 10.51 1.44 -5.72
C ILE A 13 9.06 1.49 -6.18
N ILE A 14 8.14 1.15 -5.28
CA ILE A 14 6.70 1.32 -5.47
C ILE A 14 6.24 2.42 -4.52
N LEU A 15 5.54 3.41 -5.04
CA LEU A 15 4.96 4.49 -4.23
C LEU A 15 3.50 4.21 -3.94
N PHE A 16 3.03 4.69 -2.78
CA PHE A 16 1.64 4.57 -2.37
C PHE A 16 1.11 5.98 -2.15
N THR A 17 -0.07 6.27 -2.69
CA THR A 17 -0.77 7.47 -2.24
C THR A 17 -1.27 7.26 -0.80
N PRO A 18 -1.48 8.34 -0.02
CA PRO A 18 -2.16 8.21 1.25
C PRO A 18 -3.58 7.65 1.05
N PRO A 19 -4.10 6.81 1.97
CA PRO A 19 -5.51 6.43 1.97
C PRO A 19 -6.41 7.64 2.27
N PRO A 20 -7.73 7.56 1.99
CA PRO A 20 -8.67 8.58 2.41
C PRO A 20 -8.76 8.65 3.95
N VAL A 21 -9.24 9.79 4.45
CA VAL A 21 -9.35 10.06 5.90
C VAL A 21 -10.77 10.46 6.24
N ASP A 22 -11.40 9.73 7.16
CA ASP A 22 -12.65 10.14 7.79
C ASP A 22 -12.32 10.99 9.02
N VAL A 23 -12.36 12.30 8.82
CA VAL A 23 -11.98 13.31 9.83
C VAL A 23 -12.88 13.25 11.05
N ASP A 24 -14.18 13.00 10.84
CA ASP A 24 -15.17 12.97 11.91
C ASP A 24 -15.00 11.72 12.76
N ALA A 25 -14.83 10.55 12.13
CA ALA A 25 -14.53 9.31 12.84
C ALA A 25 -13.19 9.41 13.59
N TRP A 26 -12.17 10.02 12.98
CA TRP A 26 -10.86 10.22 13.62
C TRP A 26 -10.94 11.08 14.87
N TYR A 27 -11.64 12.21 14.83
CA TYR A 27 -11.80 13.06 16.01
C TYR A 27 -12.75 12.47 17.05
N LYS A 28 -13.72 11.63 16.64
CA LYS A 28 -14.55 10.88 17.58
C LYS A 28 -13.71 9.90 18.41
N GLU A 29 -12.75 9.22 17.78
CA GLU A 29 -11.87 8.25 18.46
C GLU A 29 -10.81 8.96 19.32
N ARG A 30 -10.14 9.97 18.76
CA ARG A 30 -8.94 10.57 19.36
C ARG A 30 -9.22 11.78 20.24
N GLY A 31 -10.39 12.38 20.12
CA GLY A 31 -10.70 13.71 20.66
C GLY A 31 -10.05 14.85 19.85
N PRO A 32 -10.38 16.11 20.16
CA PRO A 32 -9.83 17.26 19.48
C PRO A 32 -8.31 17.41 19.73
N PRO A 33 -7.59 18.16 18.88
CA PRO A 33 -6.18 18.44 19.09
C PRO A 33 -5.94 19.10 20.45
N PRO A 34 -4.87 18.71 21.18
CA PRO A 34 -4.59 19.25 22.53
C PRO A 34 -4.42 20.78 22.57
N ASP A 35 -3.98 21.38 21.47
CA ASP A 35 -3.80 22.83 21.35
C ASP A 35 -5.06 23.59 20.93
N GLY A 36 -6.15 22.88 20.58
CA GLY A 36 -7.40 23.46 20.08
C GLY A 36 -7.28 24.25 18.77
N LYS A 37 -6.09 24.29 18.15
CA LYS A 37 -5.75 25.14 17.00
C LYS A 37 -5.65 24.34 15.71
N ARG A 38 -5.17 23.10 15.77
CA ARG A 38 -5.02 22.22 14.61
C ARG A 38 -6.36 21.65 14.13
N LYS A 39 -7.26 22.48 13.61
CA LYS A 39 -8.45 21.97 12.92
C LYS A 39 -8.03 21.29 11.61
N ASN A 40 -8.41 20.03 11.44
CA ASN A 40 -8.23 19.26 10.20
C ASN A 40 -6.76 19.00 9.81
N ASP A 41 -5.89 18.71 10.78
CA ASP A 41 -4.49 18.29 10.50
C ASP A 41 -4.40 16.98 9.70
N ARG A 42 -5.50 16.23 9.64
CA ARG A 42 -5.71 15.07 8.77
C ARG A 42 -7.05 15.25 8.09
N ALA A 43 -7.04 15.72 6.83
CA ALA A 43 -8.22 15.96 6.03
C ALA A 43 -8.19 15.10 4.76
N ASN A 44 -9.35 14.60 4.33
CA ASN A 44 -9.45 13.83 3.08
C ASN A 44 -8.93 14.62 1.86
N GLY A 45 -9.20 15.93 1.82
CA GLY A 45 -8.68 16.82 0.78
C GLY A 45 -7.15 16.91 0.76
N ASN A 46 -6.52 16.94 1.94
CA ASN A 46 -5.06 16.94 2.05
C ASN A 46 -4.48 15.58 1.61
N ALA A 47 -5.12 14.46 1.99
CA ALA A 47 -4.72 13.13 1.53
C ALA A 47 -4.74 13.05 -0.01
N LYS A 48 -5.79 13.60 -0.64
CA LYS A 48 -5.89 13.72 -2.10
C LYS A 48 -4.78 14.58 -2.70
N GLU A 49 -4.51 15.75 -2.13
CA GLU A 49 -3.46 16.65 -2.63
C GLU A 49 -2.08 15.99 -2.56
N TYR A 50 -1.73 15.37 -1.42
CA TYR A 50 -0.49 14.63 -1.27
C TYR A 50 -0.43 13.42 -2.20
N GLY A 51 -1.53 12.69 -2.38
CA GLY A 51 -1.63 11.59 -3.36
C GLY A 51 -1.34 12.05 -4.79
N ASN A 52 -1.87 13.21 -5.19
CA ASN A 52 -1.56 13.82 -6.49
C ASN A 52 -0.07 14.18 -6.62
N ARG A 53 0.58 14.64 -5.53
CA ARG A 53 2.03 14.86 -5.52
C ARG A 53 2.83 13.56 -5.63
N VAL A 54 2.42 12.50 -4.94
CA VAL A 54 3.03 11.17 -5.08
C VAL A 54 2.98 10.70 -6.54
N LYS A 55 1.83 10.82 -7.19
CA LYS A 55 1.67 10.47 -8.61
C LYS A 55 2.60 11.26 -9.53
N GLN A 56 2.77 12.56 -9.28
CA GLN A 56 3.72 13.40 -10.05
C GLN A 56 5.18 12.96 -9.86
N VAL A 57 5.58 12.66 -8.63
CA VAL A 57 6.93 12.16 -8.33
C VAL A 57 7.16 10.82 -9.02
N ALA A 58 6.21 9.90 -8.93
CA ALA A 58 6.28 8.60 -9.55
C ALA A 58 6.40 8.68 -11.08
N ALA A 59 5.62 9.56 -11.71
CA ALA A 59 5.71 9.81 -13.15
C ALA A 59 7.08 10.37 -13.56
N THR A 60 7.67 11.24 -12.73
CA THR A 60 9.00 11.84 -12.96
C THR A 60 10.12 10.82 -12.81
N LEU A 61 9.98 9.90 -11.85
CA LEU A 61 11.00 8.89 -11.53
C LEU A 61 10.74 7.53 -12.19
N HIS A 62 9.68 7.41 -12.99
CA HIS A 62 9.23 6.16 -13.62
C HIS A 62 9.00 5.01 -12.62
N CYS A 63 8.45 5.34 -11.45
CA CYS A 63 8.07 4.35 -10.43
C CYS A 63 6.58 3.99 -10.56
N PRO A 64 6.20 2.71 -10.38
CA PRO A 64 4.80 2.33 -10.21
C PRO A 64 4.18 2.96 -8.97
N VAL A 65 2.86 3.20 -9.03
CA VAL A 65 2.07 3.74 -7.92
C VAL A 65 0.89 2.85 -7.63
N LEU A 66 0.68 2.51 -6.36
CA LEU A 66 -0.61 2.07 -5.87
C LEU A 66 -1.40 3.29 -5.38
N ASP A 67 -2.42 3.69 -6.14
CA ASP A 67 -3.33 4.78 -5.74
C ASP A 67 -4.34 4.25 -4.72
N VAL A 68 -3.90 4.15 -3.46
CA VAL A 68 -4.74 3.72 -2.33
C VAL A 68 -5.90 4.68 -2.10
N PHE A 69 -5.77 5.96 -2.48
CA PHE A 69 -6.82 6.94 -2.31
C PHE A 69 -8.02 6.58 -3.21
N GLU A 70 -7.74 6.36 -4.49
CA GLU A 70 -8.75 5.96 -5.48
C GLU A 70 -9.26 4.54 -5.22
N LEU A 71 -8.36 3.59 -4.90
CA LEU A 71 -8.70 2.20 -4.61
C LEU A 71 -9.76 2.04 -3.50
N LEU A 72 -9.72 2.92 -2.49
CA LEU A 72 -10.66 2.90 -1.37
C LEU A 72 -11.85 3.84 -1.57
N GLY A 73 -12.03 4.41 -2.76
CA GLY A 73 -13.15 5.29 -3.09
C GLY A 73 -13.06 6.66 -2.39
N GLY A 74 -11.86 7.25 -2.29
CA GLY A 74 -11.63 8.51 -1.56
C GLY A 74 -12.45 9.71 -2.05
N ASP A 75 -12.97 9.66 -3.29
CA ASP A 75 -13.88 10.66 -3.87
C ASP A 75 -15.37 10.31 -3.71
N GLU A 76 -15.71 9.13 -3.19
CA GLU A 76 -17.08 8.63 -3.03
C GLU A 76 -17.74 9.03 -1.69
N GLY A 77 -17.02 9.77 -0.84
CA GLY A 77 -17.50 10.26 0.45
C GLY A 77 -17.29 9.27 1.61
N SER A 78 -17.34 9.79 2.84
CA SER A 78 -16.96 9.02 4.05
C SER A 78 -17.84 7.82 4.33
N GLN A 79 -19.09 7.83 3.86
CA GLN A 79 -19.97 6.65 3.96
C GLN A 79 -19.44 5.47 3.14
N HIS A 80 -18.73 5.72 2.04
CA HIS A 80 -18.10 4.69 1.24
C HIS A 80 -16.74 4.32 1.82
N TYR A 81 -15.78 5.24 1.84
CA TYR A 81 -14.40 4.89 2.19
C TYR A 81 -14.22 4.58 3.69
N GLY A 82 -15.13 5.06 4.54
CA GLY A 82 -15.09 4.81 5.98
C GLY A 82 -15.20 3.33 6.35
N GLN A 83 -15.83 2.49 5.51
CA GLN A 83 -15.90 1.03 5.74
C GLN A 83 -14.51 0.35 5.66
N TYR A 84 -13.56 0.99 4.97
CA TYR A 84 -12.19 0.52 4.83
C TYR A 84 -11.27 1.09 5.90
N LEU A 85 -11.81 1.85 6.86
CA LEU A 85 -11.08 2.47 7.97
C LEU A 85 -11.62 1.95 9.30
N ARG A 86 -10.73 1.69 10.28
CA ARG A 86 -11.11 1.25 11.63
C ARG A 86 -11.58 2.41 12.49
N ASP A 87 -10.83 3.50 12.46
CA ASP A 87 -10.99 4.66 13.36
C ASP A 87 -10.96 5.99 12.58
N GLY A 88 -11.26 5.93 11.29
CA GLY A 88 -11.16 7.07 10.37
C GLY A 88 -9.77 7.38 9.85
N LEU A 89 -8.75 6.62 10.27
CA LEU A 89 -7.38 6.75 9.76
C LEU A 89 -6.71 5.42 9.42
N HIS A 90 -6.67 4.48 10.35
CA HIS A 90 -6.03 3.18 10.12
C HIS A 90 -6.93 2.29 9.27
N LEU A 91 -6.35 1.52 8.35
CA LEU A 91 -7.10 0.57 7.53
C LEU A 91 -7.81 -0.47 8.41
N SER A 92 -9.06 -0.77 8.06
CA SER A 92 -9.79 -1.93 8.58
C SER A 92 -9.23 -3.24 7.97
N PRO A 93 -9.68 -4.43 8.42
CA PRO A 93 -9.30 -5.68 7.76
C PRO A 93 -9.63 -5.69 6.26
N SER A 94 -10.82 -5.21 5.87
CA SER A 94 -11.21 -5.10 4.45
C SER A 94 -10.36 -4.07 3.70
N GLY A 95 -10.01 -2.94 4.33
CA GLY A 95 -9.09 -1.96 3.74
C GLY A 95 -7.69 -2.53 3.50
N ASN A 96 -7.13 -3.28 4.46
CA ASN A 96 -5.85 -3.96 4.29
C ASN A 96 -5.92 -5.02 3.18
N GLN A 97 -7.02 -5.76 3.08
CA GLN A 97 -7.21 -6.76 2.03
C GLN A 97 -7.16 -6.12 0.62
N LEU A 98 -7.88 -5.02 0.40
CA LEU A 98 -7.85 -4.32 -0.90
C LEU A 98 -6.44 -3.82 -1.25
N VAL A 99 -5.73 -3.23 -0.27
CA VAL A 99 -4.35 -2.78 -0.48
C VAL A 99 -3.41 -3.95 -0.78
N TYR A 100 -3.56 -5.08 -0.09
CA TYR A 100 -2.79 -6.29 -0.36
C TYR A 100 -3.03 -6.83 -1.78
N GLU A 101 -4.30 -6.94 -2.19
CA GLU A 101 -4.67 -7.42 -3.53
C GLU A 101 -4.15 -6.47 -4.62
N GLY A 102 -4.32 -5.15 -4.42
CA GLY A 102 -3.81 -4.13 -5.33
C GLY A 102 -2.28 -4.14 -5.46
N LEU A 103 -1.56 -4.25 -4.33
CA LEU A 103 -0.10 -4.35 -4.32
C LEU A 103 0.37 -5.64 -5.00
N THR A 104 -0.25 -6.78 -4.67
CA THR A 104 0.10 -8.08 -5.27
C THR A 104 -0.07 -8.05 -6.77
N ASN A 105 -1.18 -7.49 -7.27
CA ASN A 105 -1.41 -7.34 -8.70
C ASN A 105 -0.38 -6.42 -9.37
N LEU A 106 -0.04 -5.30 -8.72
CA LEU A 106 0.97 -4.37 -9.22
C LEU A 106 2.35 -5.04 -9.31
N ILE A 107 2.76 -5.79 -8.29
CA ILE A 107 4.02 -6.57 -8.29
C ILE A 107 3.99 -7.62 -9.39
N SER A 108 2.95 -8.44 -9.48
CA SER A 108 2.82 -9.47 -10.53
C SER A 108 2.86 -8.90 -11.94
N THR A 109 2.39 -7.67 -12.14
CA THR A 109 2.37 -7.00 -13.44
C THR A 109 3.72 -6.37 -13.80
N ASN A 110 4.36 -5.68 -12.85
CA ASN A 110 5.54 -4.85 -13.14
C ASN A 110 6.86 -5.53 -12.76
N TYR A 111 6.82 -6.44 -11.79
CA TYR A 111 7.96 -7.12 -11.19
C TYR A 111 7.63 -8.60 -10.95
N PRO A 112 7.30 -9.37 -12.00
CA PRO A 112 6.85 -10.75 -11.84
C PRO A 112 7.89 -11.64 -11.13
N ASP A 113 9.20 -11.35 -11.28
CA ASP A 113 10.29 -12.04 -10.56
C ASP A 113 10.25 -11.84 -9.03
N LEU A 114 9.54 -10.81 -8.56
CA LEU A 114 9.34 -10.52 -7.13
C LEU A 114 7.96 -10.94 -6.60
N ALA A 115 7.08 -11.44 -7.47
CA ALA A 115 5.76 -11.87 -7.04
C ALA A 115 5.84 -13.17 -6.22
N PRO A 116 5.00 -13.35 -5.18
CA PRO A 116 4.91 -14.62 -4.48
C PRO A 116 4.46 -15.73 -5.43
N MET A 117 5.16 -16.86 -5.41
CA MET A 117 4.77 -18.02 -6.20
C MET A 117 3.52 -18.68 -5.59
N THR A 118 2.40 -18.79 -6.33
CA THR A 118 1.18 -19.45 -5.86
C THR A 118 1.16 -20.96 -6.21
N ASP A 119 1.01 -21.80 -5.18
CA ASP A 119 0.79 -23.28 -5.07
C ASP A 119 1.39 -24.23 -6.14
N GLY A 120 2.21 -25.24 -5.79
CA GLY A 120 2.10 -26.09 -4.59
C GLY A 120 1.92 -27.58 -4.94
N ARG A 121 2.09 -27.98 -6.22
CA ARG A 121 2.15 -29.40 -6.65
C ARG A 121 3.46 -29.75 -7.39
N GLY A 122 4.56 -29.12 -6.98
CA GLY A 122 5.94 -29.62 -7.16
C GLY A 122 6.69 -29.21 -8.44
N LYS A 123 6.46 -28.03 -9.02
CA LYS A 123 6.96 -27.69 -10.38
C LYS A 123 7.54 -26.27 -10.57
N TYR A 124 7.35 -25.39 -9.57
CA TYR A 124 7.73 -23.97 -9.44
C TYR A 124 7.96 -23.22 -10.76
N GLY A 125 6.95 -22.48 -11.24
CA GLY A 125 7.01 -21.69 -12.48
C GLY A 125 8.30 -20.88 -12.70
N SER A 126 8.58 -20.45 -13.93
CA SER A 126 9.90 -19.91 -14.32
C SER A 126 10.29 -18.57 -13.71
N VAL A 127 9.45 -17.94 -12.88
CA VAL A 127 9.52 -16.54 -12.43
C VAL A 127 8.85 -16.39 -11.06
N GLY A 128 9.44 -15.64 -10.12
CA GLY A 128 8.86 -15.28 -8.81
C GLY A 128 9.71 -15.68 -7.58
N VAL A 129 9.24 -15.31 -6.39
CA VAL A 129 9.88 -15.64 -5.10
C VAL A 129 9.19 -16.85 -4.46
N PRO A 130 9.91 -17.94 -4.17
CA PRO A 130 9.35 -19.11 -3.50
C PRO A 130 8.79 -18.74 -2.12
N LEU A 131 7.59 -19.25 -1.80
CA LEU A 131 6.96 -19.05 -0.49
C LEU A 131 7.63 -19.89 0.63
N GLU A 132 8.42 -20.90 0.27
CA GLU A 132 9.02 -21.89 1.17
C GLU A 132 10.51 -21.62 1.45
N GLU A 133 10.91 -20.34 1.52
CA GLU A 133 12.26 -19.96 1.95
C GLU A 133 12.41 -20.04 3.48
N GLN A 134 13.66 -20.19 3.93
CA GLN A 134 13.99 -20.21 5.35
C GLN A 134 13.53 -18.91 6.02
N LEU A 135 12.88 -19.03 7.18
CA LEU A 135 12.52 -17.89 8.01
C LEU A 135 13.79 -17.10 8.37
N TRP A 136 13.65 -15.81 8.67
CA TRP A 136 14.79 -15.03 9.16
C TRP A 136 15.46 -15.69 10.38
N SER A 137 14.68 -16.32 11.26
CA SER A 137 15.18 -17.08 12.41
C SER A 137 16.00 -18.33 12.04
N GLU A 138 15.92 -18.79 10.80
CA GLU A 138 16.61 -19.96 10.28
C GLU A 138 17.87 -19.57 9.48
N LEU A 139 18.04 -18.27 9.17
CA LEU A 139 19.17 -17.71 8.41
C LEU A 139 20.27 -17.09 9.30
N VAL A 140 20.05 -16.92 10.61
CA VAL A 140 21.01 -16.36 11.58
C VAL A 140 21.38 -17.31 12.70
#